data_AF-A0A522R622-F1
#
_entry.id   AF-A0A522R622-F1
#
_cell.length_a   1.000
_cell.length_b   1.000
_cell.length_c   1.000
_cell.angle_alpha   90.00
_cell.angle_beta   90.00
_cell.angle_gamma   90.00
#
_symmetry.space_group_name_H-M   'P 1'
#
loop_
_entity.id
_entity.type
_entity.pdbx_description
1 polymer ?
#
loop_
_entity_poly.entity_id
_entity_poly.type
_entity_poly.pdbx_seq_one_letter_code
_entity_poly.pdbx_strand_id
1 'polypeptide(L)' 'FRLYRCHTILNCTRTCPKGLNPGKAIAEVKKMVIERQS' A
#
# COMPACT_ATOMS: atom_id res chain seq x y z
N PHE A 1 -6.27 -11.85 -2.76
CA PHE A 1 -7.05 -10.82 -3.48
C PHE A 1 -7.36 -9.52 -2.72
N ARG A 2 -7.54 -9.51 -1.38
CA ARG A 2 -7.87 -8.29 -0.60
C ARG A 2 -6.88 -7.11 -0.80
N LEU A 3 -5.60 -7.39 -1.05
CA LEU A 3 -4.53 -6.41 -1.28
C LEU A 3 -4.78 -5.49 -2.50
N TYR A 4 -5.42 -6.00 -3.56
CA TYR A 4 -5.60 -5.27 -4.81
C TYR A 4 -6.76 -4.25 -4.78
N ARG A 5 -7.50 -4.16 -3.67
CA ARG A 5 -8.52 -3.11 -3.45
C ARG A 5 -7.92 -1.72 -3.22
N CYS A 6 -6.61 -1.63 -2.98
CA CYS A 6 -5.93 -0.36 -2.87
C CYS A 6 -5.64 0.21 -4.27
N HIS A 7 -6.31 1.33 -4.61
CA HIS A 7 -6.17 2.05 -5.88
C HIS A 7 -5.28 3.31 -5.78
N THR A 8 -4.44 3.39 -4.75
CA THR A 8 -3.46 4.49 -4.63
C THR A 8 -4.09 5.89 -4.56
N ILE A 9 -5.28 6.01 -3.96
CA ILE A 9 -5.97 7.30 -3.72
C ILE A 9 -5.23 8.13 -2.63
N LEU A 10 -4.42 7.47 -1.79
CA LEU A 10 -3.56 8.08 -0.75
C LEU A 10 -4.28 8.85 0.37
N ASN A 11 -5.60 8.74 0.49
CA ASN A 11 -6.35 9.30 1.63
C ASN A 11 -5.85 8.77 2.99
N CYS A 12 -5.41 7.51 3.04
CA CYS A 12 -4.84 6.90 4.24
C CYS A 12 -3.55 7.60 4.72
N THR A 13 -2.71 8.06 3.79
CA THR A 13 -1.47 8.80 4.10
C THR A 13 -1.79 10.22 4.55
N ARG A 14 -2.72 10.90 3.87
CA ARG A 14 -3.12 12.28 4.20
C ARG A 14 -3.80 12.41 5.55
N THR A 15 -4.63 11.43 5.92
CA THR A 15 -5.39 11.46 7.18
C THR A 15 -4.57 11.00 8.40
N CYS A 16 -3.38 10.44 8.19
CA CYS A 16 -2.67 9.80 9.30
C CYS A 16 -2.15 10.84 10.31
N PRO A 17 -2.67 10.87 11.55
CA PRO A 17 -2.27 11.85 12.55
C PRO A 17 -0.84 11.58 13.07
N LYS A 18 -0.29 10.40 12.77
CA LYS A 18 1.07 9.98 13.14
C LYS A 18 2.11 10.26 12.05
N GLY A 19 1.73 10.89 10.93
CA GLY A 19 2.64 11.14 9.81
C GLY A 19 3.16 9.87 9.12
N LEU A 20 2.50 8.73 9.31
CA LEU A 20 2.87 7.48 8.65
C LEU A 20 2.39 7.49 7.20
N ASN A 21 3.03 6.65 6.37
CA ASN A 21 2.64 6.49 4.98
C ASN A 21 2.18 5.05 4.69
N PRO A 22 0.91 4.70 4.98
CA PRO A 22 0.33 3.40 4.64
C PRO A 22 0.36 3.12 3.14
N GLY A 23 0.21 4.13 2.29
CA GLY A 23 0.27 3.98 0.83
C GLY A 23 1.60 3.41 0.35
N LYS A 24 2.73 3.92 0.90
CA LYS A 24 4.06 3.40 0.61
C LYS A 24 4.22 1.95 1.08
N ALA A 25 3.78 1.63 2.29
CA ALA A 25 3.87 0.26 2.81
C ALA A 25 3.08 -0.74 1.94
N ILE A 26 1.86 -0.38 1.51
CA ILE A 26 1.06 -1.23 0.62
C ILE A 26 1.74 -1.43 -0.74
N ALA A 27 2.41 -0.40 -1.27
CA ALA A 27 3.14 -0.50 -2.53
C ALA A 27 4.31 -1.51 -2.43
N GLU A 28 5.08 -1.46 -1.34
CA GLU A 28 6.17 -2.44 -1.12
C GLU A 28 5.62 -3.86 -0.98
N VAL A 29 4.50 -4.05 -0.28
CA VAL A 29 3.85 -5.37 -0.18
C VAL A 29 3.39 -5.87 -1.56
N LYS A 30 2.85 -5.00 -2.41
CA LYS A 30 2.48 -5.38 -3.79
C LYS A 30 3.70 -5.84 -4.60
N LYS A 31 4.85 -5.17 -4.48
CA LYS A 31 6.10 -5.58 -5.14
C LYS A 31 6.54 -6.96 -4.66
N MET A 32 6.60 -7.18 -3.35
CA MET A 32 6.99 -8.48 -2.77
C MET A 32 6.07 -9.62 -3.21
N VAL A 33 4.77 -9.35 -3.38
CA VAL A 33 3.83 -10.36 -3.88
C VAL A 33 4.12 -10.70 -5.34
N ILE A 34 4.44 -9.71 -6.18
CA ILE A 34 4.80 -9.92 -7.58
C ILE A 34 6.11 -10.70 -7.68
N GLU A 35 7.14 -10.31 -6.92
CA GLU A 35 8.46 -10.98 -6.88
C GLU A 35 8.36 -12.44 -6.41
N ARG A 36 7.39 -12.78 -5.55
CA ARG A 36 7.14 -14.16 -5.11
C ARG A 36 6.41 -15.01 -6.16
N GLN A 37 5.77 -14.38 -7.14
CA GLN A 37 5.01 -15.03 -8.19
C GLN A 37 5.82 -15.22 -9.48
N SER A 38 6.99 -14.59 -9.57
CA SER A 38 7.97 -14.74 -10.65
C SER A 38 8.95 -15.88 -10.42
#